data_AF-A0A1H5ZSY6-F1
#
_entry.id   AF-A0A1H5ZSY6-F1
#
_cell.length_a   1.000
_cell.length_b   1.000
_cell.length_c   1.000
_cell.angle_alpha   90.00
_cell.angle_beta   90.00
_cell.angle_gamma   90.00
#
_symmetry.space_group_name_H-M   'P 1'
#
loop_
_entity.id
_entity.type
_entity.pdbx_description
1 polymer ?
#
loop_
_entity_poly.entity_id
_entity_poly.type
_entity_poly.pdbx_seq_one_letter_code
_entity_poly.pdbx_strand_id
1 'polypeptide(L)'
;MANFAERLDLALTKRGFTGAQVASALTEAGIPITRAYVSQLRTGKQTNPTLQVLRALATCLQVSVGWLVGDDYLESGAVEDLQLRAATIGLSASGLSEGSLAVLRGVVELARKAEGLPEEPEPTSDIPEAVAPLSGPQRRALGKRLSGLRLAAQLSVEQVETALGRGAAAIPAIEEGRLAPAPITVERLLTVYGVGAPPIREYVLSLARGEREAAWYDAQSVPVWLATSYALEQRATVIRTYHGQFVPPLLQSEEYARAALAVAGPAILGQSTVAEALALVLARQEAVGRDGGVVLWAVIDESVLTRSIAGPHAQLRQIDLLIEHAKRPSVSLHVVPMDDPAYVPRTGPFTIWRFAEAFEPDIACAHGIESDELLTEMAVVEAYHQAFTKLSVTTSTREETFEVLNSHRERISRSLGK
;
A
#
# COMPACT_ATOMS: atom_id res chain seq x y z
N MET A 1 20.97 -13.63 -16.50
CA MET A 1 19.90 -14.38 -15.81
C MET A 1 19.95 -15.79 -16.35
N ALA A 2 20.03 -16.79 -15.47
CA ALA A 2 20.28 -18.16 -15.90
C ALA A 2 19.04 -18.78 -16.56
N ASN A 3 19.17 -19.21 -17.82
CA ASN A 3 18.10 -19.87 -18.60
C ASN A 3 17.78 -21.26 -17.98
N PHE A 4 16.58 -21.81 -18.22
CA PHE A 4 16.11 -23.12 -17.73
C PHE A 4 17.18 -24.22 -17.82
N ALA A 5 17.90 -24.27 -18.95
CA ALA A 5 19.00 -25.20 -19.19
C ALA A 5 20.12 -25.10 -18.13
N GLU A 6 20.52 -23.89 -17.75
CA GLU A 6 21.56 -23.65 -16.75
C GLU A 6 21.10 -24.02 -15.34
N ARG A 7 19.83 -23.75 -14.98
CA ARG A 7 19.25 -24.12 -13.68
C ARG A 7 19.10 -25.63 -13.55
N LEU A 8 18.69 -26.30 -14.63
CA LEU A 8 18.62 -27.77 -14.69
C LEU A 8 20.01 -28.40 -14.56
N ASP A 9 21.01 -27.86 -15.25
CA ASP A 9 22.40 -28.35 -15.18
C ASP A 9 23.00 -28.17 -13.78
N LEU A 10 22.75 -27.01 -13.16
CA LEU A 10 23.15 -26.71 -11.79
C LEU A 10 22.50 -27.67 -10.78
N ALA A 11 21.20 -27.93 -10.91
CA ALA A 11 20.46 -28.81 -10.01
C ALA A 11 20.97 -30.27 -10.08
N LEU A 12 21.18 -30.78 -11.30
CA LEU A 12 21.73 -32.11 -11.53
C LEU A 12 23.12 -32.26 -10.91
N THR A 13 23.99 -31.27 -11.13
CA THR A 13 25.37 -31.29 -10.62
C THR A 13 25.40 -31.23 -9.10
N LYS A 14 24.62 -30.33 -8.47
CA LYS A 14 24.58 -30.20 -7.01
C LYS A 14 23.99 -31.43 -6.31
N ARG A 15 23.02 -32.09 -6.93
CA ARG A 15 22.35 -33.27 -6.35
C ARG A 15 23.04 -34.58 -6.73
N GLY A 16 24.13 -34.54 -7.51
CA GLY A 16 24.90 -35.73 -7.90
C GLY A 16 24.16 -36.66 -8.87
N PHE A 17 23.14 -36.17 -9.58
CA PHE A 17 22.38 -36.97 -10.54
C PHE A 17 22.99 -36.90 -11.93
N THR A 18 23.19 -38.06 -12.54
CA THR A 18 23.47 -38.15 -13.99
C THR A 18 22.16 -38.02 -14.78
N GLY A 19 22.24 -37.53 -16.03
CA GLY A 19 21.07 -37.48 -16.91
C GLY A 19 20.45 -38.86 -17.20
N ALA A 20 21.22 -39.94 -17.03
CA ALA A 20 20.72 -41.31 -17.14
C ALA A 20 19.88 -41.72 -15.92
N GLN A 21 20.33 -41.35 -14.71
CA GLN A 21 19.59 -41.62 -13.47
C GLN A 21 18.27 -40.86 -13.42
N VAL A 22 18.26 -39.59 -13.84
CA VAL A 22 17.00 -38.81 -13.90
C VAL A 22 16.03 -39.38 -14.94
N ALA A 23 16.52 -39.79 -16.10
CA ALA A 23 15.67 -40.45 -17.11
C ALA A 23 15.08 -41.78 -16.59
N SER A 24 15.87 -42.59 -15.87
CA SER A 24 15.39 -43.82 -15.22
C SER A 24 14.33 -43.51 -14.18
N ALA A 25 14.61 -42.58 -13.26
CA ALA A 25 13.71 -42.22 -12.17
C ALA A 25 12.35 -41.69 -12.67
N LEU A 26 12.35 -40.86 -13.71
CA LEU A 26 11.12 -40.34 -14.30
C LEU A 26 10.36 -41.44 -15.05
N THR A 27 11.06 -42.36 -15.72
CA THR A 27 10.43 -43.50 -16.39
C THR A 27 9.81 -44.48 -15.39
N GLU A 28 10.50 -44.76 -14.27
CA GLU A 28 9.97 -45.56 -13.15
C GLU A 28 8.75 -44.90 -12.48
N ALA A 29 8.70 -43.56 -12.45
CA ALA A 29 7.54 -42.78 -12.01
C ALA A 29 6.41 -42.69 -13.06
N GLY A 30 6.50 -43.44 -14.16
CA GLY A 30 5.46 -43.52 -15.19
C GLY A 30 5.50 -42.41 -16.25
N ILE A 31 6.60 -41.66 -16.35
CA ILE A 31 6.80 -40.58 -17.32
C ILE A 31 7.95 -40.97 -18.26
N PRO A 32 7.66 -41.60 -19.41
CA PRO A 32 8.69 -42.19 -20.26
C PRO A 32 9.52 -41.09 -20.93
N ILE A 33 10.76 -40.91 -20.48
CA ILE A 33 11.71 -39.97 -21.07
C ILE A 33 13.06 -40.64 -21.28
N THR A 34 13.80 -40.20 -22.31
CA THR A 34 15.10 -40.78 -22.63
C THR A 34 16.25 -39.94 -22.05
N ARG A 35 17.40 -40.57 -21.82
CA ARG A 35 18.65 -39.86 -21.47
C ARG A 35 19.01 -38.77 -22.48
N ALA A 36 18.76 -39.02 -23.77
CA ALA A 36 19.03 -38.06 -24.84
C ALA A 36 18.15 -36.81 -24.70
N TYR A 37 16.88 -37.00 -24.34
CA TYR A 37 15.94 -35.91 -24.09
C TYR A 37 16.37 -35.04 -22.90
N VAL A 38 16.76 -35.65 -21.78
CA VAL A 38 17.32 -34.92 -20.62
C VAL A 38 18.58 -34.13 -21.00
N SER A 39 19.44 -34.71 -21.86
CA SER A 39 20.64 -34.01 -22.36
C SER A 39 20.28 -32.80 -23.23
N GLN A 40 19.25 -32.90 -24.07
CA GLN A 40 18.80 -31.79 -24.92
C GLN A 40 18.25 -30.63 -24.09
N LEU A 41 17.48 -30.93 -23.03
CA LEU A 41 16.99 -29.94 -22.06
C LEU A 41 18.14 -29.23 -21.32
N ARG A 42 19.16 -29.96 -20.87
CA ARG A 42 20.35 -29.38 -20.19
C ARG A 42 21.17 -28.46 -21.07
N THR A 43 21.26 -28.78 -22.38
CA THR A 43 22.03 -27.97 -23.33
C THR A 43 21.23 -26.83 -23.96
N GLY A 44 19.94 -26.69 -23.62
CA GLY A 44 19.04 -25.70 -24.22
C GLY A 44 18.69 -25.95 -25.68
N LYS A 45 19.09 -27.10 -26.26
CA LYS A 45 18.69 -27.51 -27.63
C LYS A 45 17.21 -27.81 -27.75
N GLN A 46 16.56 -28.14 -26.63
CA GLN A 46 15.12 -28.26 -26.53
C GLN A 46 14.66 -27.41 -25.35
N THR A 47 13.70 -26.52 -25.59
CA THR A 47 13.31 -25.47 -24.63
C THR A 47 11.89 -25.60 -24.10
N ASN A 48 11.10 -26.54 -24.63
CA ASN A 48 9.67 -26.65 -24.31
C ASN A 48 9.30 -28.07 -23.80
N PRO A 49 9.74 -28.47 -22.59
CA PRO A 49 9.26 -29.69 -21.93
C PRO A 49 7.79 -29.57 -21.54
N THR A 50 7.07 -30.70 -21.54
CA THR A 50 5.68 -30.71 -21.06
C THR A 50 5.63 -30.43 -19.56
N LEU A 51 4.49 -29.93 -19.08
CA LEU A 51 4.28 -29.67 -17.66
C LEU A 51 4.47 -30.92 -16.79
N GLN A 52 4.05 -32.09 -17.29
CA GLN A 52 4.25 -33.36 -16.61
C GLN A 52 5.74 -33.68 -16.42
N VAL A 53 6.57 -33.40 -17.44
CA VAL A 53 8.03 -33.55 -17.35
C VAL A 53 8.64 -32.51 -16.41
N LEU A 54 8.21 -31.26 -16.46
CA LEU A 54 8.70 -30.19 -15.58
C LEU A 54 8.45 -30.48 -14.10
N ARG A 55 7.21 -30.88 -13.76
CA ARG A 55 6.85 -31.28 -12.39
C ARG A 55 7.68 -32.48 -11.94
N ALA A 56 7.84 -33.48 -12.79
CA ALA A 56 8.59 -34.68 -12.44
C ALA A 56 10.10 -34.40 -12.26
N LEU A 57 10.67 -33.53 -13.09
CA LEU A 57 12.05 -33.07 -12.93
C LEU A 57 12.23 -32.29 -11.63
N ALA A 58 11.32 -31.36 -11.33
CA ALA A 58 11.33 -30.58 -10.10
C ALA A 58 11.23 -31.47 -8.85
N THR A 59 10.30 -32.43 -8.85
CA THR A 59 10.15 -33.43 -7.78
C THR A 59 11.39 -34.31 -7.63
N CYS A 60 11.93 -34.84 -8.73
CA CYS A 60 13.12 -35.69 -8.71
C CYS A 60 14.36 -34.94 -8.19
N LEU A 61 14.48 -33.65 -8.52
CA LEU A 61 15.61 -32.80 -8.13
C LEU A 61 15.38 -32.09 -6.79
N GLN A 62 14.21 -32.26 -6.18
CA GLN A 62 13.76 -31.59 -4.95
C GLN A 62 13.93 -30.07 -5.03
N VAL A 63 13.39 -29.46 -6.09
CA VAL A 63 13.32 -28.01 -6.32
C VAL A 63 11.90 -27.64 -6.74
N SER A 64 11.50 -26.37 -6.63
CA SER A 64 10.20 -25.93 -7.16
C SER A 64 10.24 -25.82 -8.69
N VAL A 65 9.09 -26.00 -9.35
CA VAL A 65 8.97 -25.82 -10.80
C VAL A 65 9.25 -24.37 -11.20
N GLY A 66 8.77 -23.41 -10.41
CA GLY A 66 9.07 -21.98 -10.59
C GLY A 66 10.57 -21.69 -10.56
N TRP A 67 11.29 -22.22 -9.56
CA TRP A 67 12.74 -22.10 -9.50
C TRP A 67 13.42 -22.76 -10.71
N LEU A 68 12.95 -23.92 -11.18
CA LEU A 68 13.55 -24.62 -12.32
C LEU A 68 13.36 -23.84 -13.64
N VAL A 69 12.20 -23.20 -13.82
CA VAL A 69 11.82 -22.47 -15.05
C VAL A 69 12.27 -21.01 -15.05
N GLY A 70 12.54 -20.43 -13.89
CA GLY A 70 12.99 -19.03 -13.81
C GLY A 70 11.98 -18.04 -13.24
N ASP A 71 10.89 -18.55 -12.66
CA ASP A 71 9.71 -17.78 -12.31
C ASP A 71 9.38 -17.97 -10.83
N ASP A 72 9.96 -17.11 -9.99
CA ASP A 72 10.00 -17.25 -8.52
C ASP A 72 8.69 -16.80 -7.83
N TYR A 73 7.51 -16.95 -8.46
CA TYR A 73 6.22 -16.38 -8.00
C TYR A 73 5.01 -17.35 -8.01
N LEU A 74 5.19 -18.66 -7.74
CA LEU A 74 4.11 -19.65 -7.90
C LEU A 74 3.87 -20.49 -6.63
N GLU A 75 2.91 -20.09 -5.79
CA GLU A 75 2.34 -20.94 -4.73
C GLU A 75 0.79 -20.78 -4.64
N SER A 76 0.02 -21.60 -5.40
CA SER A 76 -1.29 -22.18 -5.01
C SER A 76 -1.98 -23.01 -6.15
N GLY A 77 -2.33 -24.27 -5.84
CA GLY A 77 -2.43 -25.39 -6.80
C GLY A 77 -3.63 -25.53 -7.77
N ALA A 78 -4.75 -24.83 -7.63
CA ALA A 78 -5.90 -25.01 -8.55
C ALA A 78 -5.90 -24.00 -9.71
N VAL A 79 -5.48 -22.77 -9.42
CA VAL A 79 -5.31 -21.68 -10.39
C VAL A 79 -3.99 -21.86 -11.16
N GLU A 80 -3.00 -22.52 -10.54
CA GLU A 80 -1.71 -22.89 -11.14
C GLU A 80 -1.83 -23.74 -12.41
N ASP A 81 -2.69 -24.76 -12.50
CA ASP A 81 -2.72 -25.64 -13.69
C ASP A 81 -3.28 -24.92 -14.93
N LEU A 82 -4.28 -24.06 -14.74
CA LEU A 82 -4.86 -23.25 -15.81
C LEU A 82 -3.92 -22.13 -16.25
N GLN A 83 -3.26 -21.46 -15.31
CA GLN A 83 -2.31 -20.38 -15.60
C GLN A 83 -1.03 -20.90 -16.25
N LEU A 84 -0.57 -22.09 -15.88
CA LEU A 84 0.61 -22.71 -16.46
C LEU A 84 0.33 -23.25 -17.88
N ARG A 85 -0.89 -23.73 -18.15
CA ARG A 85 -1.34 -24.04 -19.52
C ARG A 85 -1.44 -22.78 -20.38
N ALA A 86 -1.98 -21.69 -19.85
CA ALA A 86 -2.05 -20.40 -20.55
C ALA A 86 -0.65 -19.85 -20.87
N ALA A 87 0.29 -19.93 -19.92
CA ALA A 87 1.69 -19.54 -20.14
C ALA A 87 2.38 -20.41 -21.22
N THR A 88 2.12 -21.72 -21.23
CA THR A 88 2.67 -22.64 -22.25
C THR A 88 2.13 -22.34 -23.66
N ILE A 89 0.85 -21.97 -23.76
CA ILE A 89 0.23 -21.51 -25.02
C ILE A 89 0.86 -20.19 -25.46
N GLY A 90 1.07 -19.24 -24.53
CA GLY A 90 1.73 -17.96 -24.81
C GLY A 90 3.17 -18.12 -25.32
N LEU A 91 3.96 -19.00 -24.68
CA LEU A 91 5.32 -19.36 -25.13
C LEU A 91 5.34 -20.03 -26.50
N SER A 92 4.31 -20.81 -26.84
CA SER A 92 4.20 -21.44 -28.16
C SER A 92 3.76 -20.45 -29.24
N ALA A 93 3.07 -19.37 -28.85
CA ALA A 93 2.57 -18.33 -29.75
C ALA A 93 3.58 -17.18 -30.00
N SER A 94 4.62 -17.03 -29.17
CA SER A 94 5.55 -15.89 -29.20
C SER A 94 6.46 -15.78 -30.44
N GLY A 95 6.34 -16.71 -31.40
CA GLY A 95 7.07 -16.68 -32.67
C GLY A 95 6.17 -16.66 -33.91
N LEU A 96 4.85 -16.49 -33.73
CA LEU A 96 3.89 -16.47 -34.82
C LEU A 96 3.76 -15.08 -35.45
N SER A 97 3.42 -15.03 -36.74
CA SER A 97 3.12 -13.76 -37.41
C SER A 97 1.82 -13.16 -36.89
N GLU A 98 1.63 -11.84 -37.03
CA GLU A 98 0.39 -11.17 -36.60
C GLU A 98 -0.88 -11.81 -37.19
N GLY A 99 -0.82 -12.27 -38.44
CA GLY A 99 -1.94 -12.99 -39.08
C GLY A 99 -2.26 -14.31 -38.39
N SER A 100 -1.26 -15.08 -37.96
CA SER A 100 -1.45 -16.32 -37.22
C SER A 100 -1.95 -16.10 -35.79
N LEU A 101 -1.50 -15.01 -35.15
CA LEU A 101 -2.00 -14.59 -33.83
C LEU A 101 -3.46 -14.15 -33.89
N ALA A 102 -3.88 -13.47 -34.96
CA ALA A 102 -5.27 -13.09 -35.18
C ALA A 102 -6.20 -14.31 -35.32
N VAL A 103 -5.74 -15.36 -36.03
CA VAL A 103 -6.49 -16.62 -36.16
C VAL A 103 -6.63 -17.34 -34.81
N LEU A 104 -5.56 -17.40 -34.02
CA LEU A 104 -5.60 -18.00 -32.68
C LEU A 104 -6.56 -17.26 -31.75
N ARG A 105 -6.58 -15.92 -31.81
CA ARG A 105 -7.53 -15.09 -31.05
C ARG A 105 -8.98 -15.41 -31.42
N GLY A 106 -9.25 -15.60 -32.72
CA GLY A 106 -10.59 -16.00 -33.20
C GLY A 106 -11.03 -17.38 -32.70
N VAL A 107 -10.11 -18.35 -32.61
CA VAL A 107 -10.41 -19.69 -32.07
C VAL A 107 -10.71 -19.66 -30.58
N VAL A 108 -9.99 -18.83 -29.81
CA VAL A 108 -10.23 -18.64 -28.37
C VAL A 108 -11.62 -18.02 -28.11
N GLU A 109 -12.03 -17.02 -28.90
CA GLU A 109 -13.37 -16.43 -28.76
C GLU A 109 -14.50 -17.38 -29.14
N LEU A 110 -14.28 -18.23 -30.15
CA LEU A 110 -15.24 -19.29 -30.50
C LEU A 110 -15.43 -20.29 -29.36
N ALA A 111 -14.34 -20.70 -28.70
CA ALA A 111 -14.39 -21.58 -27.55
C ALA A 111 -15.10 -20.93 -26.35
N ARG A 112 -14.82 -19.64 -26.08
CA ARG A 112 -15.49 -18.86 -25.03
C ARG A 112 -17.01 -18.78 -25.22
N LYS A 113 -17.46 -18.50 -26.45
CA LYS A 113 -18.88 -18.43 -26.79
C LYS A 113 -19.58 -19.78 -26.65
N ALA A 114 -18.89 -20.88 -26.97
CA ALA A 114 -19.41 -22.24 -26.79
C ALA A 114 -19.59 -22.63 -25.31
N GLU A 115 -18.74 -22.11 -24.42
CA GLU A 115 -18.78 -22.37 -22.96
C GLU A 115 -19.66 -21.38 -22.19
N GLY A 116 -20.37 -20.47 -22.87
CA GLY A 116 -21.28 -19.51 -22.23
C GLY A 116 -20.57 -18.45 -21.37
N LEU A 117 -19.29 -18.21 -21.61
CA LEU A 117 -18.50 -17.23 -20.86
C LEU A 117 -18.86 -15.79 -21.29
N PRO A 118 -19.04 -14.83 -20.36
CA PRO A 118 -19.43 -13.45 -20.67
C PRO A 118 -18.37 -12.79 -21.55
N GLU A 119 -18.74 -12.02 -22.58
CA GLU A 119 -17.79 -11.31 -23.47
C GLU A 119 -16.69 -10.60 -22.65
N GLU A 120 -15.44 -10.99 -22.85
CA GLU A 120 -14.33 -10.17 -22.35
C GLU A 120 -14.45 -8.82 -23.06
N PRO A 121 -14.29 -7.69 -22.34
CA PRO A 121 -14.24 -6.41 -23.01
C PRO A 121 -13.13 -6.48 -24.06
N GLU A 122 -13.43 -6.06 -25.29
CA GLU A 122 -12.41 -6.01 -26.33
C GLU A 122 -11.19 -5.26 -25.77
N PRO A 123 -9.96 -5.80 -25.88
CA PRO A 123 -8.80 -4.97 -25.64
C PRO A 123 -8.90 -3.84 -26.66
N THR A 124 -9.07 -2.62 -26.14
CA THR A 124 -9.19 -1.41 -26.94
C THR A 124 -8.10 -1.45 -28.02
N SER A 125 -8.52 -1.33 -29.28
CA SER A 125 -7.63 -1.27 -30.44
C SER A 125 -6.79 0.02 -30.50
N ASP A 126 -6.68 0.71 -29.38
CA ASP A 126 -5.79 1.84 -29.23
C ASP A 126 -4.46 1.29 -28.71
N ILE A 127 -3.46 1.31 -29.60
CA ILE A 127 -2.10 1.56 -29.11
C ILE A 127 -2.25 2.78 -28.21
N PRO A 128 -1.92 2.71 -26.90
CA PRO A 128 -1.96 3.89 -26.06
C PRO A 128 -1.18 4.97 -26.80
N GLU A 129 -1.86 6.08 -27.10
CA GLU A 129 -1.20 7.28 -27.57
C GLU A 129 0.03 7.43 -26.69
N ALA A 130 1.23 7.48 -27.30
CA ALA A 130 2.49 7.49 -26.56
C ALA A 130 2.31 8.43 -25.37
N VAL A 131 2.23 7.86 -24.15
CA VAL A 131 1.75 8.57 -22.97
C VAL A 131 2.48 9.90 -22.96
N ALA A 132 1.73 10.99 -23.11
CA ALA A 132 2.33 12.31 -23.15
C ALA A 132 3.29 12.38 -21.96
N PRO A 133 4.59 12.67 -22.18
CA PRO A 133 5.58 12.55 -21.13
C PRO A 133 5.07 13.31 -19.92
N LEU A 134 4.99 12.62 -18.76
CA LEU A 134 4.43 13.16 -17.52
C LEU A 134 4.83 14.63 -17.39
N SER A 135 3.86 15.53 -17.23
CA SER A 135 4.16 16.96 -17.07
C SER A 135 5.10 17.17 -15.87
N GLY A 136 5.86 18.28 -15.87
CA GLY A 136 6.76 18.60 -14.75
C GLY A 136 6.09 18.51 -13.36
N PRO A 137 4.86 19.03 -13.18
CA PRO A 137 4.08 18.84 -11.96
C PRO A 137 3.75 17.37 -11.65
N GLN A 138 3.30 16.58 -12.63
CA GLN A 138 2.96 15.16 -12.42
C GLN A 138 4.18 14.33 -12.01
N ARG A 139 5.36 14.59 -12.61
CA ARG A 139 6.60 13.92 -12.20
C ARG A 139 7.00 14.23 -10.77
N ARG A 140 6.94 15.52 -10.37
CA ARG A 140 7.22 15.91 -8.98
C ARG A 140 6.21 15.31 -7.99
N ALA A 141 4.95 15.23 -8.39
CA ALA A 141 3.89 14.65 -7.58
C ALA A 141 4.09 13.13 -7.37
N LEU A 142 4.45 12.39 -8.42
CA LEU A 142 4.80 10.98 -8.36
C LEU A 142 6.09 10.75 -7.55
N GLY A 143 7.12 11.57 -7.79
CA GLY A 143 8.39 11.51 -7.07
C GLY A 143 8.23 11.70 -5.56
N LYS A 144 7.50 12.74 -5.13
CA LYS A 144 7.20 12.97 -3.71
C LYS A 144 6.49 11.77 -3.06
N ARG A 145 5.54 11.15 -3.77
CA ARG A 145 4.81 9.96 -3.28
C ARG A 145 5.75 8.77 -3.10
N LEU A 146 6.57 8.47 -4.12
CA LEU A 146 7.54 7.38 -4.06
C LEU A 146 8.58 7.61 -2.96
N SER A 147 9.00 8.86 -2.76
CA SER A 147 9.91 9.23 -1.65
C SER A 147 9.25 9.01 -0.28
N GLY A 148 8.01 9.47 -0.10
CA GLY A 148 7.26 9.24 1.14
C GLY A 148 7.06 7.76 1.45
N LEU A 149 6.72 6.95 0.44
CA LEU A 149 6.57 5.50 0.58
C LEU A 149 7.90 4.80 0.90
N ARG A 150 9.01 5.24 0.28
CA ARG A 150 10.35 4.73 0.60
C ARG A 150 10.72 5.02 2.05
N LEU A 151 10.48 6.26 2.50
CA LEU A 151 10.77 6.69 3.87
C LEU A 151 9.89 5.94 4.88
N ALA A 152 8.61 5.73 4.58
CA ALA A 152 7.71 4.91 5.39
C ALA A 152 8.13 3.44 5.46
N ALA A 153 8.73 2.92 4.38
CA ALA A 153 9.33 1.59 4.35
C ALA A 153 10.74 1.55 4.98
N GLN A 154 11.28 2.68 5.44
CA GLN A 154 12.62 2.83 6.03
C GLN A 154 13.76 2.34 5.13
N LEU A 155 13.59 2.44 3.82
CA LEU A 155 14.60 2.00 2.87
C LEU A 155 15.49 3.17 2.46
N SER A 156 16.80 2.99 2.57
CA SER A 156 17.76 3.88 1.93
C SER A 156 17.67 3.79 0.40
N VAL A 157 18.14 4.83 -0.29
CA VAL A 157 18.19 4.83 -1.76
C VAL A 157 18.99 3.62 -2.26
N GLU A 158 20.11 3.31 -1.60
CA GLU A 158 21.00 2.21 -1.93
C GLU A 158 20.32 0.84 -1.78
N GLN A 159 19.50 0.66 -0.74
CA GLN A 159 18.74 -0.58 -0.53
C GLN A 159 17.69 -0.79 -1.62
N VAL A 160 16.99 0.26 -2.03
CA VAL A 160 15.99 0.20 -3.10
C VAL A 160 16.65 -0.12 -4.44
N GLU A 161 17.77 0.55 -4.75
CA GLU A 161 18.52 0.32 -5.99
C GLU A 161 19.10 -1.11 -6.05
N THR A 162 19.54 -1.64 -4.91
CA THR A 162 20.00 -3.03 -4.78
C THR A 162 18.85 -4.01 -5.04
N ALA A 163 17.68 -3.77 -4.43
CA ALA A 163 16.49 -4.61 -4.60
C ALA A 163 15.96 -4.60 -6.05
N LEU A 164 16.15 -3.51 -6.79
CA LEU A 164 15.70 -3.37 -8.18
C LEU A 164 16.67 -3.92 -9.24
N GLY A 165 17.89 -4.31 -8.87
CA GLY A 165 18.85 -4.92 -9.80
C GLY A 165 19.33 -3.98 -10.91
N ARG A 166 20.57 -3.50 -10.75
CA ARG A 166 21.35 -2.53 -11.58
C ARG A 166 20.94 -1.05 -11.49
N GLY A 167 21.90 -0.23 -11.05
CA GLY A 167 22.14 1.14 -11.54
C GLY A 167 21.70 2.28 -10.63
N ALA A 168 22.61 2.76 -9.78
CA ALA A 168 22.41 3.70 -8.69
C ALA A 168 22.13 5.18 -9.07
N ALA A 169 21.34 5.43 -10.12
CA ALA A 169 21.23 6.78 -10.69
C ALA A 169 19.80 7.27 -10.98
N ALA A 170 18.78 6.47 -10.66
CA ALA A 170 17.40 6.79 -11.02
C ALA A 170 16.55 7.23 -9.83
N ILE A 171 16.77 6.69 -8.61
CA ILE A 171 15.83 6.89 -7.50
C ILE A 171 15.77 8.36 -7.04
N PRO A 172 16.90 9.06 -6.75
CA PRO A 172 16.84 10.47 -6.39
C PRO A 172 16.23 11.33 -7.51
N ALA A 173 16.56 11.03 -8.77
CA ALA A 173 16.02 11.77 -9.91
C ALA A 173 14.50 11.52 -10.10
N ILE A 174 14.02 10.32 -9.78
CA ILE A 174 12.59 9.98 -9.76
C ILE A 174 11.90 10.72 -8.62
N GLU A 175 12.45 10.66 -7.40
CA GLU A 175 11.88 11.28 -6.20
C GLU A 175 11.81 12.80 -6.30
N GLU A 176 12.82 13.43 -6.89
CA GLU A 176 12.85 14.86 -7.17
C GLU A 176 11.96 15.27 -8.38
N GLY A 177 11.40 14.30 -9.11
CA GLY A 177 10.57 14.53 -10.30
C GLY A 177 11.36 14.99 -11.53
N ARG A 178 12.68 14.82 -11.54
CA ARG A 178 13.56 15.08 -12.69
C ARG A 178 13.45 13.98 -13.76
N LEU A 179 13.21 12.73 -13.34
CA LEU A 179 13.06 11.56 -14.19
C LEU A 179 11.65 10.97 -14.04
N ALA A 180 10.97 10.70 -15.16
CA ALA A 180 9.74 9.93 -15.16
C ALA A 180 10.06 8.43 -15.12
N PRO A 181 9.67 7.69 -14.07
CA PRO A 181 9.83 6.23 -14.06
C PRO A 181 8.81 5.57 -15.00
N ALA A 182 9.18 4.45 -15.61
CA ALA A 182 8.22 3.61 -16.31
C ALA A 182 7.23 2.97 -15.30
N PRO A 183 5.97 2.70 -15.66
CA PRO A 183 4.99 2.07 -14.76
C PRO A 183 5.47 0.76 -14.13
N ILE A 184 6.18 -0.08 -14.89
CA ILE A 184 6.78 -1.32 -14.38
C ILE A 184 7.85 -1.05 -13.31
N THR A 185 8.59 0.05 -13.41
CA THR A 185 9.55 0.47 -12.39
C THR A 185 8.82 0.90 -11.12
N VAL A 186 7.71 1.63 -11.27
CA VAL A 186 6.86 2.03 -10.14
C VAL A 186 6.25 0.82 -9.45
N GLU A 187 5.79 -0.18 -10.21
CA GLU A 187 5.25 -1.41 -9.65
C GLU A 187 6.26 -2.15 -8.77
N ARG A 188 7.50 -2.25 -9.25
CA ARG A 188 8.60 -2.87 -8.51
C ARG A 188 8.97 -2.06 -7.27
N LEU A 189 8.97 -0.73 -7.37
CA LEU A 189 9.19 0.16 -6.21
C LEU A 189 8.10 -0.07 -5.14
N LEU A 190 6.83 -0.13 -5.53
CA LEU A 190 5.73 -0.40 -4.60
C LEU A 190 5.87 -1.76 -3.92
N THR A 191 6.27 -2.80 -4.65
CA THR A 191 6.57 -4.10 -4.05
C THR A 191 7.73 -4.02 -3.06
N VAL A 192 8.82 -3.33 -3.41
CA VAL A 192 9.97 -3.12 -2.52
C VAL A 192 9.58 -2.33 -1.27
N TYR A 193 8.66 -1.37 -1.40
CA TYR A 193 8.16 -0.55 -0.29
C TYR A 193 7.11 -1.26 0.58
N GLY A 194 6.75 -2.51 0.26
CA GLY A 194 5.72 -3.26 0.99
C GLY A 194 4.29 -2.77 0.74
N VAL A 195 4.06 -2.02 -0.34
CA VAL A 195 2.74 -1.51 -0.73
C VAL A 195 1.99 -2.57 -1.54
N GLY A 196 1.29 -3.46 -0.83
CA GLY A 196 0.48 -4.53 -1.41
C GLY A 196 -1.02 -4.24 -1.46
N ALA A 197 -1.52 -3.27 -0.68
CA ALA A 197 -2.94 -2.95 -0.62
C ALA A 197 -3.43 -2.37 -1.96
N PRO A 198 -4.47 -2.95 -2.61
CA PRO A 198 -4.92 -2.54 -3.94
C PRO A 198 -5.18 -1.03 -4.10
N PRO A 199 -5.87 -0.34 -3.15
CA PRO A 199 -6.22 1.06 -3.34
C PRO A 199 -5.01 2.00 -3.48
N ILE A 200 -3.93 1.72 -2.73
CA ILE A 200 -2.71 2.54 -2.76
C ILE A 200 -1.82 2.13 -3.94
N ARG A 201 -1.75 0.82 -4.22
CA ARG A 201 -0.92 0.28 -5.29
C ARG A 201 -1.42 0.72 -6.67
N GLU A 202 -2.72 0.58 -6.91
CA GLU A 202 -3.37 0.98 -8.17
C GLU A 202 -3.29 2.49 -8.39
N TYR A 203 -3.42 3.27 -7.31
CA TYR A 203 -3.26 4.72 -7.37
C TYR A 203 -1.88 5.16 -7.88
N VAL A 204 -0.82 4.67 -7.26
CA VAL A 204 0.54 5.12 -7.62
C VAL A 204 0.91 4.63 -9.03
N LEU A 205 0.36 3.50 -9.47
CA LEU A 205 0.49 3.00 -10.84
C LEU A 205 -0.25 3.85 -11.86
N SER A 206 -1.46 4.33 -11.58
CA SER A 206 -2.21 5.20 -12.50
C SER A 206 -1.49 6.52 -12.74
N LEU A 207 -0.87 7.09 -11.70
CA LEU A 207 0.01 8.27 -11.82
C LEU A 207 1.22 8.01 -12.71
N ALA A 208 1.82 6.82 -12.64
CA ALA A 208 2.98 6.45 -13.45
C ALA A 208 2.63 6.26 -14.93
N ARG A 209 1.40 5.83 -15.23
CA ARG A 209 0.90 5.60 -16.59
C ARG A 209 0.43 6.88 -17.29
N GLY A 210 0.41 8.02 -16.60
CA GLY A 210 -0.09 9.27 -17.16
C GLY A 210 -1.55 9.19 -17.62
N GLU A 211 -2.28 8.20 -17.11
CA GLU A 211 -3.69 7.97 -17.44
C GLU A 211 -4.51 9.19 -17.00
N ARG A 212 -5.32 9.71 -17.92
CA ARG A 212 -6.43 10.58 -17.56
C ARG A 212 -7.58 9.69 -17.11
N GLU A 213 -7.64 9.51 -15.80
CA GLU A 213 -8.82 9.35 -14.95
C GLU A 213 -10.04 8.70 -15.64
N ALA A 214 -10.23 7.40 -15.41
CA ALA A 214 -11.46 6.67 -15.76
C ALA A 214 -11.84 5.64 -14.66
N ALA A 215 -12.70 6.09 -13.75
CA ALA A 215 -13.91 5.43 -13.24
C ALA A 215 -13.84 3.92 -12.90
N TRP A 216 -13.44 3.60 -11.65
CA TRP A 216 -14.28 2.81 -10.71
C TRP A 216 -13.72 2.72 -9.27
N TYR A 217 -12.62 3.41 -8.97
CA TYR A 217 -12.31 4.04 -7.68
C TYR A 217 -11.33 5.17 -8.06
N ASP A 218 -11.78 6.42 -8.09
CA ASP A 218 -10.99 7.53 -8.67
C ASP A 218 -9.87 7.96 -7.72
N ALA A 219 -8.80 7.16 -7.72
CA ALA A 219 -7.69 7.30 -6.80
C ALA A 219 -6.81 8.52 -7.09
N GLN A 220 -6.98 9.20 -8.22
CA GLN A 220 -6.35 10.51 -8.49
C GLN A 220 -6.64 11.56 -7.41
N SER A 221 -7.69 11.35 -6.62
CA SER A 221 -8.16 12.27 -5.63
C SER A 221 -7.46 12.12 -4.26
N VAL A 222 -7.01 10.92 -3.86
CA VAL A 222 -6.59 10.66 -2.47
C VAL A 222 -5.36 11.49 -2.06
N PRO A 223 -5.44 12.31 -1.01
CA PRO A 223 -4.28 13.03 -0.53
C PRO A 223 -3.16 12.06 -0.09
N VAL A 224 -1.94 12.34 -0.52
CA VAL A 224 -0.74 11.50 -0.23
C VAL A 224 -0.58 11.23 1.26
N TRP A 225 -0.89 12.23 2.08
CA TRP A 225 -0.83 12.14 3.53
C TRP A 225 -1.87 11.17 4.10
N LEU A 226 -3.05 11.07 3.48
CA LEU A 226 -4.15 10.22 3.92
C LEU A 226 -3.85 8.74 3.66
N ALA A 227 -3.31 8.44 2.48
CA ALA A 227 -2.86 7.09 2.12
C ALA A 227 -1.65 6.64 2.96
N THR A 228 -0.68 7.55 3.18
CA THR A 228 0.50 7.24 3.98
C THR A 228 0.15 7.04 5.45
N SER A 229 -0.71 7.90 6.01
CA SER A 229 -1.21 7.73 7.38
C SER A 229 -1.94 6.40 7.54
N TYR A 230 -2.82 6.03 6.62
CA TYR A 230 -3.53 4.75 6.68
C TYR A 230 -2.58 3.55 6.69
N ALA A 231 -1.53 3.56 5.85
CA ALA A 231 -0.54 2.48 5.83
C ALA A 231 0.25 2.37 7.14
N LEU A 232 0.61 3.51 7.74
CA LEU A 232 1.31 3.55 9.04
C LEU A 232 0.39 3.08 10.17
N GLU A 233 -0.89 3.47 10.15
CA GLU A 233 -1.89 3.08 11.15
C GLU A 233 -2.16 1.58 11.19
N GLN A 234 -2.15 0.90 10.04
CA GLN A 234 -2.35 -0.55 9.98
C GLN A 234 -1.19 -1.35 10.59
N ARG A 235 0.03 -0.77 10.63
CA ARG A 235 1.22 -1.40 11.20
C ARG A 235 1.48 -0.98 12.64
N ALA A 236 0.99 0.19 13.03
CA ALA A 236 1.25 0.76 14.34
C ALA A 236 0.59 -0.08 15.44
N THR A 237 1.34 -0.28 16.52
CA THR A 237 0.83 -0.80 17.80
C THR A 237 0.35 0.32 18.71
N VAL A 238 0.96 1.51 18.60
CA VAL A 238 0.56 2.71 19.34
C VAL A 238 0.59 3.92 18.42
N ILE A 239 -0.48 4.71 18.45
CA ILE A 239 -0.57 6.01 17.78
C ILE A 239 -0.67 7.08 18.87
N ARG A 240 0.20 8.08 18.83
CA ARG A 240 0.12 9.27 19.68
C ARG A 240 -0.21 10.46 18.82
N THR A 241 -1.21 11.24 19.18
CA THR A 241 -1.62 12.38 18.35
C THR A 241 -1.99 13.59 19.20
N TYR A 242 -1.61 14.77 18.73
CA TYR A 242 -1.99 16.05 19.31
C TYR A 242 -2.71 16.90 18.27
N HIS A 243 -3.90 17.41 18.62
CA HIS A 243 -4.62 18.36 17.78
C HIS A 243 -5.17 19.55 18.56
N GLY A 244 -4.81 20.76 18.11
CA GLY A 244 -5.25 22.02 18.73
C GLY A 244 -6.39 22.75 18.02
N GLN A 245 -6.77 22.34 16.81
CA GLN A 245 -7.74 23.10 15.98
C GLN A 245 -8.94 22.27 15.52
N PHE A 246 -8.78 20.95 15.45
CA PHE A 246 -9.77 19.99 14.98
C PHE A 246 -9.72 18.75 15.84
N VAL A 247 -10.82 18.00 15.92
CA VAL A 247 -10.79 16.65 16.52
C VAL A 247 -9.85 15.77 15.68
N PRO A 248 -9.01 14.89 16.28
CA PRO A 248 -8.16 13.98 15.53
C PRO A 248 -8.98 13.12 14.55
N PRO A 249 -8.54 12.91 13.29
CA PRO A 249 -9.32 12.20 12.27
C PRO A 249 -9.85 10.82 12.69
N LEU A 250 -9.08 10.10 13.52
CA LEU A 250 -9.44 8.78 14.05
C LEU A 250 -10.59 8.79 15.07
N LEU A 251 -11.01 9.98 15.53
CA LEU A 251 -12.06 10.20 16.53
C LEU A 251 -13.22 11.06 16.00
N GLN A 252 -13.23 11.38 14.71
CA GLN A 252 -14.24 12.26 14.12
C GLN A 252 -15.55 11.52 13.82
N SER A 253 -16.69 12.17 14.02
CA SER A 253 -17.96 11.72 13.44
C SER A 253 -17.94 11.99 11.93
N GLU A 254 -18.80 11.29 11.18
CA GLU A 254 -18.88 11.50 9.73
C GLU A 254 -19.18 12.97 9.37
N GLU A 255 -20.10 13.62 10.08
CA GLU A 255 -20.48 15.01 9.80
C GLU A 255 -19.36 16.00 10.15
N TYR A 256 -18.65 15.74 11.25
CA TYR A 256 -17.49 16.55 11.62
C TYR A 256 -16.36 16.38 10.60
N ALA A 257 -16.05 15.14 10.21
CA ALA A 257 -15.03 14.84 9.22
C ALA A 257 -15.34 15.49 7.86
N ARG A 258 -16.59 15.40 7.42
CA ARG A 258 -17.06 16.07 6.19
C ARG A 258 -16.84 17.58 6.25
N ALA A 259 -17.17 18.22 7.37
CA ALA A 259 -16.95 19.65 7.55
C ALA A 259 -15.46 20.02 7.64
N ALA A 260 -14.66 19.23 8.36
CA ALA A 260 -13.22 19.43 8.48
C ALA A 260 -12.52 19.35 7.12
N LEU A 261 -12.89 18.35 6.30
CA LEU A 261 -12.39 18.20 4.93
C LEU A 261 -12.82 19.37 4.03
N ALA A 262 -14.06 19.84 4.16
CA ALA A 262 -14.52 21.02 3.42
C ALA A 262 -13.74 22.30 3.79
N VAL A 263 -13.37 22.46 5.07
CA VAL A 263 -12.55 23.59 5.55
C VAL A 263 -11.08 23.48 5.11
N ALA A 264 -10.52 22.27 5.09
CA ALA A 264 -9.15 22.00 4.65
C ALA A 264 -8.91 22.41 3.18
N GLY A 265 -9.95 22.33 2.36
CA GLY A 265 -9.97 22.87 1.01
C GLY A 265 -9.06 22.15 0.01
N PRO A 266 -8.97 22.66 -1.24
CA PRO A 266 -8.30 21.95 -2.33
C PRO A 266 -6.80 21.71 -2.15
N ALA A 267 -6.12 22.50 -1.31
CA ALA A 267 -4.69 22.34 -1.06
C ALA A 267 -4.38 21.01 -0.35
N ILE A 268 -5.22 20.64 0.63
CA ILE A 268 -5.08 19.41 1.41
C ILE A 268 -5.77 18.23 0.72
N LEU A 269 -6.88 18.49 0.03
CA LEU A 269 -7.63 17.47 -0.71
C LEU A 269 -6.96 17.11 -2.04
N GLY A 270 -6.14 17.99 -2.60
CA GLY A 270 -5.60 17.80 -3.95
C GLY A 270 -6.73 17.77 -4.97
N GLN A 271 -6.87 16.63 -5.67
CA GLN A 271 -7.98 16.40 -6.62
C GLN A 271 -9.17 15.67 -5.97
N SER A 272 -8.99 15.13 -4.75
CA SER A 272 -9.96 15.12 -3.65
C SER A 272 -11.36 15.68 -3.82
N THR A 273 -12.40 14.88 -4.08
CA THR A 273 -13.72 15.30 -3.57
C THR A 273 -13.77 15.08 -2.06
N VAL A 274 -14.56 15.89 -1.35
CA VAL A 274 -14.81 15.70 0.09
C VAL A 274 -15.38 14.32 0.39
N ALA A 275 -16.20 13.76 -0.51
CA ALA A 275 -16.81 12.44 -0.33
C ALA A 275 -15.77 11.30 -0.35
N GLU A 276 -14.80 11.37 -1.26
CA GLU A 276 -13.73 10.36 -1.37
C GLU A 276 -12.78 10.43 -0.17
N ALA A 277 -12.34 11.64 0.19
CA ALA A 277 -11.49 11.81 1.36
C ALA A 277 -12.20 11.38 2.65
N LEU A 278 -13.52 11.59 2.74
CA LEU A 278 -14.33 11.14 3.87
C LEU A 278 -14.37 9.61 3.97
N ALA A 279 -14.58 8.90 2.85
CA ALA A 279 -14.60 7.43 2.86
C ALA A 279 -13.29 6.85 3.43
N LEU A 280 -12.15 7.45 3.10
CA LEU A 280 -10.85 7.01 3.63
C LEU A 280 -10.64 7.44 5.09
N VAL A 281 -11.12 8.61 5.51
CA VAL A 281 -11.14 8.97 6.96
C VAL A 281 -11.94 7.94 7.75
N LEU A 282 -13.12 7.54 7.27
CA LEU A 282 -13.94 6.53 7.94
C LEU A 282 -13.27 5.15 7.94
N ALA A 283 -12.63 4.75 6.83
CA ALA A 283 -11.90 3.48 6.76
C ALA A 283 -10.70 3.42 7.74
N ARG A 284 -10.04 4.55 8.01
CA ARG A 284 -8.96 4.63 9.01
C ARG A 284 -9.45 4.34 10.44
N GLN A 285 -10.69 4.73 10.76
CA GLN A 285 -11.25 4.54 12.10
C GLN A 285 -11.46 3.07 12.45
N GLU A 286 -11.54 2.18 11.45
CA GLU A 286 -11.60 0.73 11.70
C GLU A 286 -10.38 0.21 12.47
N ALA A 287 -9.19 0.81 12.29
CA ALA A 287 -7.98 0.38 12.98
C ALA A 287 -8.11 0.50 14.52
N VAL A 288 -8.82 1.53 14.99
CA VAL A 288 -9.08 1.78 16.42
C VAL A 288 -10.25 0.94 16.95
N GLY A 289 -11.11 0.43 16.07
CA GLY A 289 -12.33 -0.30 16.41
C GLY A 289 -12.17 -1.81 16.57
N ARG A 290 -11.03 -2.40 16.19
CA ARG A 290 -10.81 -3.87 16.23
C ARG A 290 -10.33 -4.33 17.61
N ASP A 291 -10.83 -5.48 18.08
CA ASP A 291 -10.32 -6.13 19.29
C ASP A 291 -8.83 -6.52 19.10
N GLY A 292 -7.98 -6.09 20.04
CA GLY A 292 -6.51 -6.22 19.89
C GLY A 292 -5.90 -5.28 18.85
N GLY A 293 -6.64 -4.27 18.40
CA GLY A 293 -6.18 -3.23 17.47
C GLY A 293 -5.19 -2.22 18.09
N VAL A 294 -4.92 -1.15 17.35
CA VAL A 294 -3.94 -0.12 17.73
C VAL A 294 -4.35 0.62 18.99
N VAL A 295 -3.39 0.89 19.88
CA VAL A 295 -3.62 1.76 21.04
C VAL A 295 -3.52 3.22 20.60
N LEU A 296 -4.59 3.98 20.74
CA LEU A 296 -4.62 5.40 20.42
C LEU A 296 -4.47 6.24 21.69
N TRP A 297 -3.45 7.09 21.73
CA TRP A 297 -3.29 8.12 22.74
C TRP A 297 -3.45 9.50 22.10
N ALA A 298 -4.64 10.08 22.28
CA ALA A 298 -5.00 11.37 21.72
C ALA A 298 -4.98 12.45 22.80
N VAL A 299 -4.33 13.56 22.49
CA VAL A 299 -4.40 14.80 23.25
C VAL A 299 -5.05 15.86 22.37
N ILE A 300 -6.09 16.52 22.89
CA ILE A 300 -6.76 17.63 22.18
C ILE A 300 -6.70 18.89 23.02
N ASP A 301 -6.60 20.05 22.38
CA ASP A 301 -6.81 21.32 23.06
C ASP A 301 -8.31 21.53 23.33
N GLU A 302 -8.67 22.06 24.51
CA GLU A 302 -10.07 22.30 24.86
C GLU A 302 -10.78 23.24 23.86
N SER A 303 -10.06 24.13 23.19
CA SER A 303 -10.63 24.99 22.14
C SER A 303 -11.30 24.21 21.01
N VAL A 304 -10.88 22.98 20.73
CA VAL A 304 -11.49 22.08 19.74
C VAL A 304 -12.95 21.76 20.10
N LEU A 305 -13.28 21.70 21.39
CA LEU A 305 -14.62 21.40 21.89
C LEU A 305 -15.56 22.62 21.81
N THR A 306 -14.99 23.83 21.80
CA THR A 306 -15.76 25.07 21.70
C THR A 306 -16.04 25.49 20.26
N ARG A 307 -15.13 25.19 19.33
CA ARG A 307 -15.21 25.60 17.93
C ARG A 307 -16.13 24.67 17.13
N SER A 308 -17.35 25.12 16.87
CA SER A 308 -18.30 24.42 16.00
C SER A 308 -17.98 24.67 14.52
N ILE A 309 -17.44 23.66 13.82
CA ILE A 309 -17.16 23.72 12.38
C ILE A 309 -18.30 23.20 11.50
N ALA A 310 -19.16 22.33 12.06
CA ALA A 310 -20.25 21.63 11.37
C ALA A 310 -21.65 22.02 11.87
N GLY A 311 -21.72 23.04 12.73
CA GLY A 311 -22.93 23.45 13.44
C GLY A 311 -23.11 22.76 14.80
N PRO A 312 -23.96 23.32 15.68
CA PRO A 312 -24.07 22.90 17.08
C PRO A 312 -24.58 21.46 17.25
N HIS A 313 -25.45 20.96 16.36
CA HIS A 313 -25.92 19.57 16.40
C HIS A 313 -24.80 18.57 16.07
N ALA A 314 -23.98 18.86 15.06
CA ALA A 314 -22.85 18.00 14.70
C ALA A 314 -21.75 18.06 15.78
N GLN A 315 -21.51 19.24 16.37
CA GLN A 315 -20.60 19.38 17.51
C GLN A 315 -21.07 18.56 18.72
N LEU A 316 -22.37 18.56 19.03
CA LEU A 316 -22.92 17.75 20.11
C LEU A 316 -22.68 16.25 19.86
N ARG A 317 -23.00 15.77 18.65
CA ARG A 317 -22.75 14.37 18.25
C ARG A 317 -21.27 14.00 18.29
N GLN A 318 -20.40 14.92 17.88
CA GLN A 318 -18.95 14.72 17.96
C GLN A 318 -18.48 14.56 19.41
N ILE A 319 -19.01 15.35 20.35
CA ILE A 319 -18.66 15.22 21.78
C ILE A 319 -19.20 13.90 22.35
N ASP A 320 -20.44 13.51 22.01
CA ASP A 320 -21.00 12.21 22.38
C ASP A 320 -20.08 11.07 21.91
N LEU A 321 -19.61 11.13 20.67
CA LEU A 321 -18.70 10.14 20.10
C LEU A 321 -17.33 10.12 20.83
N LEU A 322 -16.78 11.29 21.20
CA LEU A 322 -15.54 11.37 21.97
C LEU A 322 -15.69 10.72 23.36
N ILE A 323 -16.82 10.91 24.03
CA ILE A 323 -17.14 10.24 25.29
C ILE A 323 -17.16 8.72 25.10
N GLU A 324 -17.79 8.22 24.03
CA GLU A 324 -17.80 6.79 23.72
C GLU A 324 -16.41 6.23 23.40
N HIS A 325 -15.58 6.98 22.67
CA HIS A 325 -14.19 6.59 22.43
C HIS A 325 -13.38 6.56 23.73
N ALA A 326 -13.50 7.56 24.60
CA ALA A 326 -12.76 7.64 25.87
C ALA A 326 -13.10 6.50 26.84
N LYS A 327 -14.22 5.79 26.67
CA LYS A 327 -14.58 4.59 27.43
C LYS A 327 -13.81 3.34 26.97
N ARG A 328 -13.28 3.32 25.75
CA ARG A 328 -12.58 2.14 25.21
C ARG A 328 -11.21 1.95 25.90
N PRO A 329 -10.80 0.72 26.23
CA PRO A 329 -9.49 0.47 26.83
C PRO A 329 -8.32 0.80 25.89
N SER A 330 -8.52 0.68 24.57
CA SER A 330 -7.51 0.98 23.55
C SER A 330 -7.37 2.48 23.25
N VAL A 331 -8.19 3.35 23.86
CA VAL A 331 -8.18 4.79 23.60
C VAL A 331 -7.94 5.56 24.89
N SER A 332 -6.83 6.28 24.95
CA SER A 332 -6.52 7.28 25.97
C SER A 332 -6.74 8.67 25.36
N LEU A 333 -7.88 9.30 25.66
CA LEU A 333 -8.18 10.66 25.25
C LEU A 333 -7.97 11.61 26.43
N HIS A 334 -7.22 12.68 26.20
CA HIS A 334 -6.95 13.72 27.18
C HIS A 334 -7.17 15.11 26.58
N VAL A 335 -7.50 16.08 27.43
CA VAL A 335 -7.76 17.46 27.05
C VAL A 335 -6.73 18.36 27.71
N VAL A 336 -6.15 19.29 26.95
CA VAL A 336 -5.38 20.41 27.50
C VAL A 336 -6.40 21.49 27.90
N PRO A 337 -6.55 21.80 29.20
CA PRO A 337 -7.52 22.80 29.65
C PRO A 337 -7.18 24.19 29.10
N MET A 338 -8.21 24.96 28.74
CA MET A 338 -8.04 26.33 28.24
C MET A 338 -7.55 27.28 29.34
N ASP A 339 -8.00 27.05 30.57
CA ASP A 339 -7.74 27.94 31.71
C ASP A 339 -6.42 27.64 32.43
N ASP A 340 -5.79 26.49 32.15
CA ASP A 340 -4.49 26.10 32.70
C ASP A 340 -3.65 25.29 31.69
N PRO A 341 -3.17 25.93 30.60
CA PRO A 341 -2.34 25.24 29.64
C PRO A 341 -0.88 25.25 30.12
N ALA A 342 -0.57 24.43 31.13
CA ALA A 342 0.79 24.33 31.70
C ALA A 342 1.87 24.03 30.64
N TYR A 343 1.49 23.45 29.50
CA TYR A 343 2.32 23.37 28.30
C TYR A 343 1.48 23.37 27.02
N VAL A 344 1.76 24.33 26.12
CA VAL A 344 1.29 24.33 24.72
C VAL A 344 2.49 24.09 23.80
N PRO A 345 2.46 23.10 22.91
CA PRO A 345 3.56 22.89 21.97
C PRO A 345 3.68 24.09 21.05
N ARG A 346 4.91 24.52 20.76
CA ARG A 346 5.17 25.52 19.70
C ARG A 346 4.82 24.98 18.30
N THR A 347 4.69 23.67 18.14
CA THR A 347 4.33 23.01 16.88
C THR A 347 2.82 23.01 16.65
N GLY A 348 2.43 22.88 15.37
CA GLY A 348 1.08 22.53 14.97
C GLY A 348 0.69 21.09 15.33
N PRO A 349 -0.48 20.61 14.88
CA PRO A 349 -0.92 19.24 15.11
C PRO A 349 0.10 18.24 14.58
N PHE A 350 0.24 17.10 15.27
CA PHE A 350 1.18 16.05 14.87
C PHE A 350 0.72 14.67 15.32
N THR A 351 1.24 13.64 14.65
CA THR A 351 0.99 12.23 14.97
C THR A 351 2.31 11.46 15.02
N ILE A 352 2.43 10.51 15.94
CA ILE A 352 3.58 9.60 16.08
C ILE A 352 3.07 8.16 16.03
N TRP A 353 3.64 7.35 15.14
CA TRP A 353 3.36 5.92 15.04
C TRP A 353 4.51 5.11 15.63
N ARG A 354 4.16 4.17 16.51
CA ARG A 354 5.07 3.19 17.08
C ARG A 354 4.70 1.78 16.64
N PHE A 355 5.70 1.00 16.28
CA PHE A 355 5.54 -0.33 15.70
C PHE A 355 5.93 -1.44 16.68
N ALA A 356 5.54 -2.68 16.36
CA ALA A 356 5.74 -3.84 17.22
C ALA A 356 7.21 -4.30 17.27
N GLU A 357 7.94 -4.11 16.18
CA GLU A 357 9.30 -4.60 16.03
C GLU A 357 10.29 -3.76 16.85
N ALA A 358 11.06 -4.40 17.73
CA ALA A 358 11.92 -3.72 18.71
C ALA A 358 13.01 -2.81 18.11
N PHE A 359 13.28 -2.92 16.81
CA PHE A 359 14.29 -2.14 16.09
C PHE A 359 13.69 -1.25 15.00
N GLU A 360 12.36 -1.23 14.84
CA GLU A 360 11.69 -0.35 13.91
C GLU A 360 11.54 1.04 14.56
N PRO A 361 12.20 2.10 14.06
CA PRO A 361 12.06 3.45 14.61
C PRO A 361 10.64 3.98 14.46
N ASP A 362 10.19 4.70 15.48
CA ASP A 362 8.94 5.46 15.45
C ASP A 362 9.00 6.52 14.35
N ILE A 363 7.85 6.79 13.73
CA ILE A 363 7.72 7.82 12.68
C ILE A 363 6.82 8.93 13.24
N ALA A 364 7.23 10.19 13.05
CA ALA A 364 6.37 11.33 13.35
C ALA A 364 5.86 11.99 12.06
N CYS A 365 4.70 12.63 12.13
CA CYS A 365 4.14 13.45 11.08
C CYS A 365 3.75 14.81 11.65
N ALA A 366 4.29 15.88 11.09
CA ALA A 366 3.83 17.24 11.35
C ALA A 366 2.75 17.61 10.32
N HIS A 367 1.56 17.96 10.80
CA HIS A 367 0.44 18.30 9.93
C HIS A 367 0.49 19.77 9.55
N GLY A 368 0.63 20.06 8.25
CA GLY A 368 0.85 21.39 7.71
C GLY A 368 -0.31 21.91 6.85
N ILE A 369 -0.23 23.18 6.46
CA ILE A 369 -1.26 23.83 5.62
C ILE A 369 -1.20 23.32 4.18
N GLU A 370 0.00 23.18 3.62
CA GLU A 370 0.21 22.75 2.22
C GLU A 370 0.45 21.25 2.11
N SER A 371 1.05 20.65 3.14
CA SER A 371 1.35 19.22 3.17
C SER A 371 1.67 18.77 4.59
N ASP A 372 1.44 17.48 4.82
CA ASP A 372 1.98 16.76 5.96
C ASP A 372 3.44 16.38 5.70
N GLU A 373 4.28 16.53 6.71
CA GLU A 373 5.71 16.21 6.65
C GLU A 373 6.01 14.97 7.50
N LEU A 374 6.51 13.91 6.87
CA LEU A 374 6.96 12.71 7.56
C LEU A 374 8.39 12.87 8.04
N LEU A 375 8.58 12.63 9.33
CA LEU A 375 9.82 12.82 10.05
C LEU A 375 10.31 11.44 10.50
N THR A 376 11.47 11.06 10.00
CA THR A 376 12.11 9.75 10.26
C THR A 376 13.48 9.90 10.95
N GLU A 377 14.02 11.12 11.01
CA GLU A 377 15.26 11.39 11.71
C GLU A 377 15.07 11.21 13.22
N MET A 378 15.82 10.29 13.82
CA MET A 378 15.67 9.92 15.23
C MET A 378 15.69 11.12 16.19
N ALA A 379 16.60 12.09 15.99
CA ALA A 379 16.68 13.29 16.83
C ALA A 379 15.44 14.20 16.69
N VAL A 380 14.84 14.24 15.51
CA VAL A 380 13.63 15.01 15.25
C VAL A 380 12.42 14.31 15.86
N VAL A 381 12.27 13.00 15.64
CA VAL A 381 11.18 12.19 16.23
C VAL A 381 11.22 12.25 17.76
N GLU A 382 12.41 12.21 18.36
CA GLU A 382 12.61 12.36 19.80
C GLU A 382 12.08 13.72 20.32
N ALA A 383 12.25 14.81 19.56
CA ALA A 383 11.69 16.11 19.95
C ALA A 383 10.14 16.07 20.00
N TYR A 384 9.49 15.34 19.10
CA TYR A 384 8.04 15.13 19.13
C TYR A 384 7.61 14.23 20.29
N HIS A 385 8.37 13.19 20.62
CA HIS A 385 8.14 12.42 21.85
C HIS A 385 8.22 13.28 23.09
N GLN A 386 9.25 14.12 23.22
CA GLN A 386 9.39 15.04 24.36
C GLN A 386 8.24 16.03 24.45
N ALA A 387 7.78 16.58 23.32
CA ALA A 387 6.61 17.44 23.27
C ALA A 387 5.35 16.70 23.72
N PHE A 388 5.14 15.47 23.23
CA PHE A 388 3.99 14.66 23.61
C PHE A 388 4.03 14.27 25.10
N THR A 389 5.20 13.88 25.64
CA THR A 389 5.35 13.58 27.07
C THR A 389 5.03 14.79 27.93
N LYS A 390 5.48 15.99 27.55
CA LYS A 390 5.14 17.23 28.25
C LYS A 390 3.64 17.50 28.22
N LEU A 391 2.99 17.34 27.05
CA LEU A 391 1.53 17.40 26.94
C LEU A 391 0.86 16.42 27.90
N SER A 392 1.24 15.15 27.87
CA SER A 392 0.60 14.10 28.67
C SER A 392 0.66 14.32 30.18
N VAL A 393 1.64 15.06 30.69
CA VAL A 393 1.74 15.39 32.12
C VAL A 393 1.03 16.70 32.48
N THR A 394 0.65 17.52 31.50
CA THR A 394 -0.06 18.79 31.67
C THR A 394 -1.52 18.75 31.24
N THR A 395 -2.00 17.60 30.77
CA THR A 395 -3.39 17.40 30.37
C THR A 395 -4.25 16.90 31.52
N SER A 396 -5.56 16.97 31.34
CA SER A 396 -6.55 16.34 32.22
C SER A 396 -6.25 14.85 32.45
N THR A 397 -6.55 14.38 33.65
CA THR A 397 -6.71 12.95 33.95
C THR A 397 -7.89 12.37 33.17
N ARG A 398 -8.07 11.05 33.23
CA ARG A 398 -9.18 10.39 32.53
C ARG A 398 -10.53 10.86 33.06
N GLU A 399 -10.67 10.96 34.37
CA GLU A 399 -11.87 11.43 35.05
C GLU A 399 -12.17 12.89 34.68
N GLU A 400 -11.19 13.78 34.79
CA GLU A 400 -11.33 15.19 34.41
C GLU A 400 -11.66 15.36 32.92
N THR A 401 -11.14 14.49 32.05
CA THR A 401 -11.50 14.50 30.62
C THR A 401 -13.00 14.27 30.42
N PHE A 402 -13.61 13.33 31.15
CA PHE A 402 -15.06 13.12 31.08
C PHE A 402 -15.83 14.33 31.62
N GLU A 403 -15.35 14.96 32.70
CA GLU A 403 -15.97 16.17 33.24
C GLU A 403 -15.95 17.32 32.23
N VAL A 404 -14.81 17.57 31.59
CA VAL A 404 -14.66 18.59 30.54
C VAL A 404 -15.60 18.30 29.36
N LEU A 405 -15.60 17.07 28.84
CA LEU A 405 -16.48 16.68 27.72
C LEU A 405 -17.96 16.84 28.07
N ASN A 406 -18.38 16.41 29.27
CA ASN A 406 -19.77 16.55 29.72
C ASN A 406 -20.17 18.01 29.92
N SER A 407 -19.28 18.85 30.46
CA SER A 407 -19.51 20.29 30.60
C SER A 407 -19.77 20.96 29.25
N HIS A 408 -18.96 20.67 28.23
CA HIS A 408 -19.19 21.18 26.87
C HIS A 408 -20.46 20.62 26.24
N ARG A 409 -20.75 19.32 26.44
CA ARG A 409 -21.99 18.67 25.98
C ARG A 409 -23.23 19.36 26.54
N GLU A 410 -23.26 19.63 27.84
CA GLU A 410 -24.36 20.32 28.51
C GLU A 410 -24.51 21.77 28.06
N ARG A 411 -23.38 22.48 27.90
CA ARG A 411 -23.37 23.86 27.39
C ARG A 411 -24.00 23.93 25.99
N ILE A 412 -23.62 23.05 25.07
CA ILE A 412 -24.17 23.00 23.71
C ILE A 412 -25.64 22.58 23.74
N SER A 413 -25.99 21.57 24.54
CA SER A 413 -27.38 21.10 24.68
C SER A 413 -28.31 22.22 25.15
N ARG A 414 -27.88 23.02 26.14
CA ARG A 414 -28.62 24.21 26.61
C ARG A 414 -28.78 25.29 25.55
N SER A 415 -27.81 25.43 24.65
CA SER A 415 -27.88 26.38 23.54
C SER A 415 -28.81 25.94 22.41
N LEU A 416 -29.10 24.64 22.29
CA LEU A 416 -30.01 24.05 21.31
C LEU A 416 -31.46 23.94 21.81
N GLY A 417 -31.66 23.92 23.13
CA GLY A 417 -32.96 23.79 23.80
C GLY A 417 -33.62 25.12 24.22
N LYS A 418 -33.19 26.24 23.65
CA LYS A 418 -33.82 27.57 23.73
C LYS A 418 -34.11 28.04 22.32
#